data_AF-A0A354X8G7-F1
#
_entry.id   AF-A0A354X8G7-F1
#
_cell.length_a   1.000
_cell.length_b   1.000
_cell.length_c   1.000
_cell.angle_alpha   90.00
_cell.angle_beta   90.00
_cell.angle_gamma   90.00
#
_symmetry.space_group_name_H-M   'P 1'
#
loop_
_entity.id
_entity.type
_entity.pdbx_description
1 polymer ?
#
loop_
_entity_poly.entity_id
_entity_poly.type
_entity_poly.pdbx_seq_one_letter_code
_entity_poly.pdbx_strand_id
1 'polypeptide(L)'
;SYQFYIPYRAQANVNPTTAYYVELDLYPVQTTKIQVVLTTSNPDLFPEITDGKDGKVKLVPSIDPQDAASGEDKREYWVDIPEQGFAAPNPVSSGQYVRRYNAYIWKNNDPKSDTNPHHGDTPNHNDNTIKKGEILLKSGALTLFFPQDVEIKEGLVYRYGYNIDTGELFIPTSDALIYDAATLGATGGGYQVCDIDLKDVSEWTPVNLSGNSLYDGGGHAVKNMKISQLTTDKNAGLFGTLSANATVKNLHLESPEIDIDFSGATSTDTCHVGGLVGKLNRVLTPAEIEALLKAELGNLPPDLPQSVIDALVEDLKKSFTGGTSSIQGCKVSEPTITVKGNNLIAGGLAGIVGDNDKFKGSITNSYVLGGSIKVNEASPQEYENAQVGAFAGSLKSGSITNSYTTATAKAHVKKVTGTPPVVTSEEVAKGFTNVVTTPSGINRTVTDSYTKNLKDDVTGVQDFDSAWPGWSTLTEWPLFSSPAVWGSNGSSPSTYPTLIWESLLDIKKIIRL
;
A
#
# COMPACT_ATOMS: atom_id res chain seq x y z
N SER A 1 -3.88 5.49 -11.67
CA SER A 1 -4.18 4.31 -12.51
C SER A 1 -5.68 4.24 -12.67
N TYR A 2 -6.18 3.96 -13.88
CA TYR A 2 -7.60 3.72 -14.10
C TYR A 2 -7.88 2.24 -13.86
N GLN A 3 -8.89 1.92 -13.05
CA GLN A 3 -9.38 0.54 -12.94
C GLN A 3 -10.53 0.36 -13.91
N PHE A 4 -10.43 -0.68 -14.73
CA PHE A 4 -11.47 -1.05 -15.68
C PHE A 4 -12.44 -2.03 -15.03
N TYR A 5 -13.73 -1.85 -15.25
CA TYR A 5 -14.77 -2.83 -14.99
C TYR A 5 -15.39 -3.25 -16.32
N ILE A 6 -15.75 -4.52 -16.46
CA ILE A 6 -16.31 -5.06 -17.70
C ILE A 6 -17.80 -5.39 -17.47
N PRO A 7 -18.73 -4.51 -17.88
CA PRO A 7 -20.17 -4.74 -17.78
C PRO A 7 -20.68 -5.53 -18.99
N TYR A 8 -21.07 -6.78 -18.80
CA TYR A 8 -21.80 -7.53 -19.83
C TYR A 8 -23.23 -7.84 -19.36
N ARG A 9 -24.20 -7.68 -20.26
CA ARG A 9 -25.52 -8.33 -20.15
C ARG A 9 -25.52 -9.50 -21.13
N ALA A 10 -25.81 -10.71 -20.65
CA ALA A 10 -26.03 -11.84 -21.52
C ALA A 10 -27.50 -11.88 -21.96
N GLN A 11 -27.74 -12.00 -23.26
CA GLN A 11 -29.09 -12.23 -23.80
C GLN A 11 -29.03 -13.49 -24.66
N ALA A 12 -29.94 -14.44 -24.41
CA ALA A 12 -30.05 -15.66 -25.19
C ALA A 12 -31.34 -15.62 -26.00
N ASN A 13 -31.23 -15.69 -27.32
CA ASN A 13 -32.38 -15.89 -28.21
C ASN A 13 -32.56 -17.39 -28.45
N VAL A 14 -33.67 -17.94 -27.96
CA VAL A 14 -33.97 -19.39 -28.10
C VAL A 14 -35.06 -19.58 -29.15
N ASN A 15 -34.76 -20.29 -30.23
CA ASN A 15 -35.75 -20.73 -31.22
C ASN A 15 -36.21 -22.16 -30.85
N PRO A 16 -37.48 -22.41 -30.49
CA PRO A 16 -37.90 -23.62 -29.80
C PRO A 16 -37.94 -24.91 -30.63
N THR A 17 -37.46 -24.96 -31.88
CA THR A 17 -37.78 -26.10 -32.77
C THR A 17 -36.66 -26.90 -33.44
N THR A 18 -35.38 -26.48 -33.51
CA THR A 18 -34.30 -27.40 -33.99
C THR A 18 -32.88 -26.88 -33.73
N ALA A 19 -31.99 -27.80 -33.32
CA ALA A 19 -30.50 -27.74 -33.27
C ALA A 19 -29.84 -26.50 -32.63
N TYR A 20 -29.11 -26.72 -31.54
CA TYR A 20 -28.46 -25.69 -30.71
C TYR A 20 -27.38 -24.90 -31.47
N TYR A 21 -27.75 -23.75 -32.01
CA TYR A 21 -26.86 -22.61 -32.18
C TYR A 21 -27.25 -21.59 -31.11
N VAL A 22 -26.37 -21.41 -30.11
CA VAL A 22 -26.50 -20.34 -29.12
C VAL A 22 -25.46 -19.30 -29.50
N GLU A 23 -25.90 -18.20 -30.07
CA GLU A 23 -25.08 -17.01 -30.25
C GLU A 23 -25.15 -16.21 -28.95
N LEU A 24 -24.01 -16.14 -28.26
CA LEU A 24 -23.86 -15.33 -27.05
C LEU A 24 -23.23 -14.01 -27.47
N ASP A 25 -24.07 -13.01 -27.76
CA ASP A 25 -23.58 -11.67 -28.04
C ASP A 25 -23.32 -10.92 -26.73
N LEU A 26 -22.06 -10.60 -26.48
CA LEU A 26 -21.62 -9.74 -25.38
C LEU A 26 -21.55 -8.30 -25.89
N TYR A 27 -22.60 -7.52 -25.63
CA TYR A 27 -22.55 -6.08 -25.88
C TYR A 27 -21.99 -5.36 -24.63
N PRO A 28 -20.94 -4.55 -24.76
CA PRO A 28 -20.51 -3.68 -23.68
C PRO A 28 -21.64 -2.71 -23.39
N VAL A 29 -22.19 -2.79 -22.19
CA VAL A 29 -23.14 -1.78 -21.74
C VAL A 29 -22.33 -0.54 -21.36
N GLN A 30 -22.62 0.62 -21.96
CA GLN A 30 -21.94 1.88 -21.70
C GLN A 30 -22.13 2.34 -20.24
N THR A 31 -21.39 1.75 -19.30
CA THR A 31 -21.55 2.03 -17.86
C THR A 31 -20.26 2.51 -17.23
N THR A 32 -20.41 3.47 -16.34
CA THR A 32 -19.39 3.99 -15.43
C THR A 32 -19.78 3.60 -14.00
N LYS A 33 -18.84 3.18 -13.17
CA LYS A 33 -19.09 2.90 -11.74
C LYS A 33 -18.60 4.07 -10.91
N ILE A 34 -19.44 4.60 -10.02
CA ILE A 34 -19.05 5.54 -8.97
C ILE A 34 -19.18 4.85 -7.63
N GLN A 35 -18.13 4.89 -6.82
CA GLN A 35 -18.09 4.31 -5.49
C GLN A 35 -17.80 5.40 -4.46
N VAL A 36 -18.58 5.39 -3.37
CA VAL A 36 -18.32 6.20 -2.19
C VAL A 36 -18.00 5.27 -1.02
N VAL A 37 -16.79 5.38 -0.48
CA VAL A 37 -16.30 4.66 0.70
C VAL A 37 -16.42 5.61 1.89
N LEU A 38 -17.17 5.23 2.91
CA LEU A 38 -17.26 5.94 4.17
C LEU A 38 -16.53 5.16 5.25
N THR A 39 -15.79 5.86 6.11
CA THR A 39 -15.16 5.28 7.30
C THR A 39 -15.54 6.04 8.56
N THR A 40 -15.60 5.35 9.69
CA THR A 40 -15.95 5.92 11.00
C THR A 40 -15.56 4.99 12.13
N SER A 41 -15.23 5.55 13.29
CA SER A 41 -15.02 4.85 14.56
C SER A 41 -16.32 4.35 15.17
N ASN A 42 -17.46 4.96 14.80
CA ASN A 42 -18.78 4.61 15.31
C ASN A 42 -19.74 4.28 14.15
N PRO A 43 -20.23 3.03 14.03
CA PRO A 43 -21.09 2.61 12.94
C PRO A 43 -22.46 3.32 12.93
N ASP A 44 -22.89 3.91 14.04
CA ASP A 44 -24.14 4.67 14.13
C ASP A 44 -24.06 6.03 13.41
N LEU A 45 -22.85 6.50 13.07
CA LEU A 45 -22.65 7.73 12.30
C LEU A 45 -22.84 7.54 10.80
N PHE A 46 -22.89 6.30 10.32
CA PHE A 46 -23.17 6.07 8.91
C PHE A 46 -24.58 6.53 8.54
N PRO A 47 -24.79 7.02 7.31
CA PRO A 47 -26.12 7.34 6.82
C PRO A 47 -27.12 6.20 7.04
N GLU A 48 -28.29 6.53 7.58
CA GLU A 48 -29.40 5.60 7.77
C GLU A 48 -29.84 5.03 6.41
N ILE A 49 -29.99 3.70 6.38
CA ILE A 49 -30.47 2.96 5.21
C ILE A 49 -31.96 2.61 5.40
N THR A 50 -32.74 2.58 4.33
CA THR A 50 -34.14 2.10 4.34
C THR A 50 -34.26 0.72 3.69
N ASP A 51 -35.48 0.19 3.55
CA ASP A 51 -35.78 -1.13 2.98
C ASP A 51 -35.56 -1.23 1.45
N GLY A 52 -34.89 -0.24 0.87
CA GLY A 52 -34.35 -0.29 -0.48
C GLY A 52 -35.30 0.20 -1.57
N LYS A 53 -36.39 0.91 -1.27
CA LYS A 53 -37.36 1.34 -2.31
C LYS A 53 -37.39 2.83 -2.63
N ASP A 54 -36.99 3.71 -1.71
CA ASP A 54 -36.94 5.18 -1.91
C ASP A 54 -35.87 5.79 -0.99
N GLY A 55 -34.60 5.53 -1.32
CA GLY A 55 -33.54 5.59 -0.34
C GLY A 55 -33.26 6.95 0.32
N LYS A 56 -32.96 6.93 1.63
CA LYS A 56 -32.46 8.10 2.39
C LYS A 56 -31.06 8.49 1.94
N VAL A 57 -30.30 7.58 1.32
CA VAL A 57 -28.97 7.80 0.74
C VAL A 57 -29.09 7.86 -0.78
N LYS A 58 -28.63 8.96 -1.37
CA LYS A 58 -28.66 9.21 -2.81
C LYS A 58 -27.24 9.45 -3.32
N LEU A 59 -26.82 8.70 -4.33
CA LEU A 59 -25.57 8.95 -5.04
C LEU A 59 -25.86 9.66 -6.35
N VAL A 60 -25.15 10.76 -6.60
CA VAL A 60 -25.19 11.55 -7.85
C VAL A 60 -26.61 11.90 -8.35
N PRO A 61 -27.43 12.60 -7.52
CA PRO A 61 -28.83 12.87 -7.85
C PRO A 61 -29.09 13.80 -9.03
N SER A 62 -28.08 14.49 -9.54
CA SER A 62 -28.18 15.30 -10.76
C SER A 62 -28.29 14.46 -12.04
N ILE A 63 -27.82 13.20 -12.02
CA ILE A 63 -27.74 12.37 -13.22
C ILE A 63 -29.08 11.77 -13.64
N ASP A 64 -29.98 11.50 -12.70
CA ASP A 64 -31.30 10.93 -13.03
C ASP A 64 -32.41 11.37 -12.07
N PRO A 65 -32.79 12.65 -11.97
CA PRO A 65 -33.70 13.13 -10.93
C PRO A 65 -35.10 12.45 -10.95
N GLN A 66 -35.55 11.99 -9.78
CA GLN A 66 -36.93 11.48 -9.59
C GLN A 66 -37.91 12.64 -9.76
N ASP A 67 -38.66 12.67 -10.87
CA ASP A 67 -39.78 13.58 -11.03
C ASP A 67 -41.03 12.95 -10.39
N ALA A 68 -41.41 13.44 -9.20
CA ALA A 68 -42.55 12.92 -8.45
C ALA A 68 -43.90 13.06 -9.20
N ALA A 69 -43.95 13.86 -10.27
CA ALA A 69 -45.18 14.12 -11.01
C ALA A 69 -45.45 13.14 -12.16
N SER A 70 -44.44 12.44 -12.69
CA SER A 70 -44.59 11.70 -13.95
C SER A 70 -45.09 10.25 -13.78
N GLY A 71 -45.00 9.67 -12.59
CA GLY A 71 -45.41 8.28 -12.35
C GLY A 71 -44.64 7.24 -13.19
N GLU A 72 -43.55 7.65 -13.84
CA GLU A 72 -42.73 6.79 -14.69
C GLU A 72 -41.45 6.39 -13.94
N ASP A 73 -41.26 5.08 -13.85
CA ASP A 73 -40.09 4.42 -13.27
C ASP A 73 -38.87 4.62 -14.17
N LYS A 74 -38.09 5.68 -13.89
CA LYS A 74 -36.73 5.86 -14.42
C LYS A 74 -35.79 5.06 -13.53
N ARG A 75 -35.09 4.12 -14.16
CA ARG A 75 -34.60 2.85 -13.58
C ARG A 75 -33.80 2.99 -12.27
N GLU A 76 -34.29 2.26 -11.28
CA GLU A 76 -33.54 1.35 -10.39
C GLU A 76 -32.51 1.95 -9.41
N TYR A 77 -33.00 2.19 -8.19
CA TYR A 77 -32.30 2.14 -6.91
C TYR A 77 -31.20 3.20 -6.69
N TRP A 78 -31.65 4.41 -6.37
CA TRP A 78 -30.97 5.40 -5.54
C TRP A 78 -30.33 4.71 -4.32
N VAL A 79 -29.05 4.41 -4.42
CA VAL A 79 -28.39 3.32 -3.69
C VAL A 79 -28.51 3.49 -2.17
N ASP A 80 -29.43 2.73 -1.59
CA ASP A 80 -29.69 2.68 -0.16
C ASP A 80 -29.10 1.42 0.50
N ILE A 81 -28.52 0.54 -0.31
CA ILE A 81 -27.94 -0.72 0.15
C ILE A 81 -26.41 -0.59 0.04
N PRO A 82 -25.68 -0.52 1.16
CA PRO A 82 -24.23 -0.59 1.12
C PRO A 82 -23.80 -1.98 0.64
N GLU A 83 -22.66 -2.02 -0.05
CA GLU A 83 -21.98 -3.25 -0.38
C GLU A 83 -21.74 -4.06 0.90
N GLN A 84 -22.13 -5.33 0.86
CA GLN A 84 -21.98 -6.25 1.98
C GLN A 84 -20.54 -6.78 2.04
N GLY A 85 -20.12 -7.26 3.22
CA GLY A 85 -18.82 -7.92 3.39
C GLY A 85 -17.77 -7.15 4.18
N PHE A 86 -18.07 -5.95 4.68
CA PHE A 86 -17.23 -5.25 5.65
C PHE A 86 -17.55 -5.71 7.07
N ALA A 87 -16.60 -6.40 7.69
CA ALA A 87 -16.68 -6.79 9.09
C ALA A 87 -16.38 -5.58 10.01
N ALA A 88 -16.80 -5.68 11.27
CA ALA A 88 -16.35 -4.76 12.32
C ALA A 88 -14.82 -4.84 12.48
N PRO A 89 -14.14 -3.75 12.88
CA PRO A 89 -12.70 -3.75 13.10
C PRO A 89 -12.26 -4.87 14.03
N ASN A 90 -11.18 -5.56 13.67
CA ASN A 90 -10.63 -6.65 14.47
C ASN A 90 -9.10 -6.51 14.64
N PRO A 91 -8.60 -6.29 15.87
CA PRO A 91 -9.38 -6.00 17.09
C PRO A 91 -10.15 -4.68 16.95
N VAL A 92 -11.18 -4.49 17.78
CA VAL A 92 -12.08 -3.30 17.74
C VAL A 92 -11.32 -1.98 17.82
N SER A 93 -10.16 -1.99 18.47
CA SER A 93 -9.28 -0.83 18.65
C SER A 93 -8.36 -0.53 17.47
N SER A 94 -8.28 -1.40 16.46
CA SER A 94 -7.23 -1.37 15.44
C SER A 94 -7.56 -0.59 14.19
N GLY A 95 -8.74 0.01 14.06
CA GLY A 95 -9.12 0.72 12.85
C GLY A 95 -10.54 1.28 12.87
N GLN A 96 -11.18 1.34 11.71
CA GLN A 96 -12.50 1.95 11.53
C GLN A 96 -13.49 1.01 10.83
N TYR A 97 -14.77 1.21 11.14
CA TYR A 97 -15.86 0.61 10.37
C TYR A 97 -15.86 1.20 8.96
N VAL A 98 -16.18 0.37 7.97
CA VAL A 98 -16.25 0.77 6.55
C VAL A 98 -17.63 0.48 5.99
N ARG A 99 -18.15 1.40 5.17
CA ARG A 99 -19.28 1.15 4.26
C ARG A 99 -18.94 1.64 2.88
N ARG A 100 -19.38 0.90 1.86
CA ARG A 100 -19.22 1.30 0.47
C ARG A 100 -20.57 1.38 -0.22
N TYR A 101 -20.79 2.44 -0.97
CA TYR A 101 -21.97 2.67 -1.79
C TYR A 101 -21.56 2.72 -3.25
N ASN A 102 -22.29 2.04 -4.13
CA ASN A 102 -21.95 1.89 -5.54
C ASN A 102 -23.10 2.36 -6.41
N ALA A 103 -22.88 3.34 -7.28
CA ALA A 103 -23.80 3.73 -8.34
C ALA A 103 -23.25 3.31 -9.70
N TYR A 104 -24.12 2.78 -10.56
CA TYR A 104 -23.80 2.44 -11.94
C TYR A 104 -24.50 3.43 -12.85
N ILE A 105 -23.72 4.28 -13.51
CA ILE A 105 -24.21 5.32 -14.38
C ILE A 105 -24.20 4.81 -15.81
N TRP A 106 -25.35 4.89 -16.45
CA TRP A 106 -25.54 4.50 -17.84
C TRP A 106 -25.38 5.73 -18.70
N LYS A 107 -24.52 5.66 -19.72
CA LYS A 107 -24.54 6.63 -20.79
C LYS A 107 -25.72 6.31 -21.70
N ASN A 108 -26.51 7.31 -22.04
CA ASN A 108 -27.54 7.18 -23.05
C ASN A 108 -27.51 8.40 -23.97
N ASN A 109 -27.26 8.15 -25.26
CA ASN A 109 -27.30 9.18 -26.30
C ASN A 109 -28.67 9.26 -27.00
N ASP A 110 -29.59 8.34 -26.71
CA ASP A 110 -30.86 8.19 -27.42
C ASP A 110 -32.04 8.74 -26.61
N PRO A 111 -32.96 9.51 -27.23
CA PRO A 111 -34.18 9.97 -26.58
C PRO A 111 -35.13 8.80 -26.26
N LYS A 112 -36.04 9.02 -25.30
CA LYS A 112 -37.11 8.08 -24.92
C LYS A 112 -37.92 7.62 -26.15
N SER A 113 -38.23 6.32 -26.22
CA SER A 113 -39.04 5.73 -27.29
C SER A 113 -39.84 4.52 -26.80
N ASP A 114 -40.81 4.03 -27.59
CA ASP A 114 -41.63 2.85 -27.26
C ASP A 114 -40.82 1.56 -27.11
N THR A 115 -39.67 1.47 -27.78
CA THR A 115 -38.70 0.36 -27.65
C THR A 115 -37.67 0.61 -26.56
N ASN A 116 -37.71 1.80 -25.93
CA ASN A 116 -36.79 2.23 -24.88
C ASN A 116 -37.54 3.07 -23.82
N PRO A 117 -38.57 2.49 -23.16
CA PRO A 117 -39.59 3.25 -22.42
C PRO A 117 -39.12 3.84 -21.09
N HIS A 118 -37.98 3.40 -20.57
CA HIS A 118 -37.50 3.78 -19.24
C HIS A 118 -36.57 5.02 -19.23
N HIS A 119 -36.64 5.88 -20.24
CA HIS A 119 -35.77 7.05 -20.37
C HIS A 119 -36.51 8.35 -20.04
N GLY A 120 -35.77 9.39 -19.66
CA GLY A 120 -36.31 10.74 -19.56
C GLY A 120 -36.56 11.39 -20.92
N ASP A 121 -37.50 12.34 -20.97
CA ASP A 121 -37.84 13.10 -22.18
C ASP A 121 -36.73 14.08 -22.62
N THR A 122 -35.72 14.29 -21.78
CA THR A 122 -34.57 15.15 -22.08
C THR A 122 -33.29 14.31 -22.09
N PRO A 123 -32.42 14.46 -23.10
CA PRO A 123 -31.08 13.90 -23.09
C PRO A 123 -30.21 14.74 -22.14
N ASN A 124 -30.49 14.67 -20.85
CA ASN A 124 -29.64 15.26 -19.83
C ASN A 124 -28.41 14.34 -19.65
N HIS A 125 -27.21 14.91 -19.78
CA HIS A 125 -25.88 14.26 -19.71
C HIS A 125 -25.22 13.77 -21.02
N ASN A 126 -25.57 14.37 -22.17
CA ASN A 126 -24.81 14.17 -23.41
C ASN A 126 -23.32 14.60 -23.32
N ASP A 127 -22.93 15.42 -22.34
CA ASP A 127 -21.56 15.92 -22.18
C ASP A 127 -20.67 15.03 -21.28
N ASN A 128 -21.21 13.94 -20.72
CA ASN A 128 -20.49 13.02 -19.82
C ASN A 128 -19.65 13.74 -18.76
N THR A 129 -20.12 14.89 -18.26
CA THR A 129 -19.34 15.70 -17.32
C THR A 129 -20.14 16.00 -16.07
N ILE A 130 -19.66 15.47 -14.94
CA ILE A 130 -20.16 15.85 -13.62
C ILE A 130 -19.46 17.15 -13.22
N LYS A 131 -20.21 18.20 -12.93
CA LYS A 131 -19.62 19.51 -12.59
C LYS A 131 -19.18 19.57 -11.12
N LYS A 132 -18.14 20.35 -10.86
CA LYS A 132 -17.75 20.75 -9.51
C LYS A 132 -18.94 21.33 -8.75
N GLY A 133 -19.13 20.89 -7.51
CA GLY A 133 -20.22 21.35 -6.64
C GLY A 133 -21.54 20.61 -6.87
N GLU A 134 -21.64 19.71 -7.85
CA GLU A 134 -22.75 18.75 -7.88
C GLU A 134 -22.66 17.77 -6.70
N ILE A 135 -23.81 17.20 -6.34
CA ILE A 135 -23.90 16.28 -5.20
C ILE A 135 -23.30 14.93 -5.60
N LEU A 136 -22.31 14.46 -4.84
CA LEU A 136 -21.75 13.10 -4.94
C LEU A 136 -22.58 12.10 -4.13
N LEU A 137 -22.86 12.43 -2.87
CA LEU A 137 -23.68 11.64 -1.96
C LEU A 137 -24.54 12.59 -1.14
N LYS A 138 -25.82 12.25 -0.93
CA LYS A 138 -26.72 13.00 -0.07
C LYS A 138 -27.54 12.07 0.80
N SER A 139 -27.57 12.38 2.09
CA SER A 139 -28.47 11.79 3.07
C SER A 139 -28.92 12.83 4.09
N GLY A 140 -29.74 12.42 5.06
CA GLY A 140 -30.08 13.27 6.20
C GLY A 140 -28.90 13.61 7.10
N ALA A 141 -27.85 12.77 7.11
CA ALA A 141 -26.68 12.92 7.98
C ALA A 141 -25.45 13.51 7.28
N LEU A 142 -25.33 13.33 5.95
CA LEU A 142 -24.13 13.66 5.21
C LEU A 142 -24.46 14.13 3.79
N THR A 143 -23.85 15.23 3.35
CA THR A 143 -23.86 15.63 1.94
C THR A 143 -22.42 15.85 1.48
N LEU A 144 -22.02 15.14 0.43
CA LEU A 144 -20.73 15.26 -0.23
C LEU A 144 -20.93 15.84 -1.63
N PHE A 145 -19.96 16.63 -2.08
CA PHE A 145 -19.97 17.28 -3.39
C PHE A 145 -18.77 16.87 -4.21
N PHE A 146 -18.92 16.90 -5.53
CA PHE A 146 -17.80 16.72 -6.45
C PHE A 146 -16.79 17.86 -6.29
N PRO A 147 -15.52 17.56 -6.03
CA PRO A 147 -14.50 18.57 -5.75
C PRO A 147 -13.99 19.29 -7.02
N GLN A 148 -14.20 18.68 -8.19
CA GLN A 148 -13.79 19.18 -9.49
C GLN A 148 -14.72 18.66 -10.58
N ASP A 149 -14.58 19.22 -11.78
CA ASP A 149 -15.24 18.68 -12.97
C ASP A 149 -14.67 17.28 -13.30
N VAL A 150 -15.55 16.33 -13.58
CA VAL A 150 -15.20 14.95 -13.90
C VAL A 150 -15.83 14.57 -15.22
N GLU A 151 -14.98 14.39 -16.24
CA GLU A 151 -15.35 13.73 -17.49
C GLU A 151 -15.45 12.22 -17.22
N ILE A 152 -16.67 11.70 -17.13
CA ILE A 152 -16.93 10.27 -16.91
C ILE A 152 -16.67 9.49 -18.21
N LYS A 153 -15.90 8.40 -18.10
CA LYS A 153 -15.57 7.54 -19.23
C LYS A 153 -16.05 6.12 -18.98
N GLU A 154 -16.57 5.53 -20.05
CA GLU A 154 -17.07 4.16 -20.06
C GLU A 154 -16.02 3.17 -19.56
N GLY A 155 -16.47 2.18 -18.79
CA GLY A 155 -15.62 1.13 -18.25
C GLY A 155 -14.72 1.57 -17.09
N LEU A 156 -14.80 2.83 -16.64
CA LEU A 156 -14.01 3.31 -15.51
C LEU A 156 -14.76 3.22 -14.18
N VAL A 157 -13.96 3.03 -13.13
CA VAL A 157 -14.41 3.12 -11.74
C VAL A 157 -13.86 4.41 -11.11
N TYR A 158 -14.75 5.28 -10.66
CA TYR A 158 -14.43 6.48 -9.90
C TYR A 158 -14.70 6.22 -8.42
N ARG A 159 -13.68 6.29 -7.58
CA ARG A 159 -13.80 6.06 -6.13
C ARG A 159 -13.56 7.35 -5.36
N TYR A 160 -14.40 7.57 -4.37
CA TYR A 160 -14.30 8.68 -3.43
C TYR A 160 -14.39 8.13 -2.02
N GLY A 161 -13.52 8.60 -1.14
CA GLY A 161 -13.45 8.21 0.26
C GLY A 161 -13.76 9.41 1.15
N TYR A 162 -14.45 9.17 2.26
CA TYR A 162 -14.69 10.17 3.29
C TYR A 162 -14.63 9.55 4.69
N ASN A 163 -13.81 10.11 5.56
CA ASN A 163 -13.75 9.75 6.97
C ASN A 163 -14.68 10.66 7.76
N ILE A 164 -15.75 10.09 8.33
CA ILE A 164 -16.80 10.84 9.02
C ILE A 164 -16.26 11.49 10.31
N ASP A 165 -15.30 10.85 10.98
CA ASP A 165 -14.75 11.35 12.23
C ASP A 165 -13.86 12.59 12.01
N THR A 166 -13.07 12.59 10.93
CA THR A 166 -12.02 13.60 10.70
C THR A 166 -12.37 14.63 9.62
N GLY A 167 -13.35 14.33 8.77
CA GLY A 167 -13.68 15.14 7.59
C GLY A 167 -12.68 14.97 6.43
N GLU A 168 -11.78 14.01 6.51
CA GLU A 168 -10.81 13.71 5.47
C GLU A 168 -11.48 13.17 4.20
N LEU A 169 -11.06 13.67 3.03
CA LEU A 169 -11.38 13.07 1.73
C LEU A 169 -10.16 12.32 1.22
N PHE A 170 -10.39 11.12 0.69
CA PHE A 170 -9.35 10.28 0.11
C PHE A 170 -9.84 9.60 -1.18
N ILE A 171 -8.93 9.03 -1.97
CA ILE A 171 -9.25 8.42 -3.28
C ILE A 171 -8.71 6.99 -3.29
N PRO A 172 -9.55 5.97 -2.99
CA PRO A 172 -9.11 4.59 -2.98
C PRO A 172 -8.59 4.14 -4.35
N THR A 173 -7.36 3.64 -4.38
CA THR A 173 -6.73 3.14 -5.63
C THR A 173 -6.98 1.65 -5.86
N SER A 174 -7.63 0.97 -4.92
CA SER A 174 -7.92 -0.46 -4.95
C SER A 174 -9.35 -0.72 -4.48
N ASP A 175 -9.93 -1.83 -4.95
CA ASP A 175 -11.17 -2.36 -4.41
C ASP A 175 -10.95 -3.17 -3.12
N ALA A 176 -9.74 -3.68 -2.90
CA ALA A 176 -9.33 -4.29 -1.64
C ALA A 176 -8.99 -3.16 -0.64
N LEU A 177 -9.88 -2.94 0.34
CA LEU A 177 -9.72 -1.91 1.36
C LEU A 177 -9.11 -2.50 2.63
N ILE A 178 -8.17 -1.77 3.22
CA ILE A 178 -7.49 -2.12 4.46
C ILE A 178 -7.94 -1.13 5.53
N TYR A 179 -8.58 -1.60 6.59
CA TYR A 179 -9.25 -0.72 7.55
C TYR A 179 -9.11 -1.16 9.01
N ASP A 180 -8.36 -2.24 9.27
CA ASP A 180 -8.05 -2.77 10.59
C ASP A 180 -6.84 -3.72 10.53
N ALA A 181 -6.42 -4.27 11.68
CA ALA A 181 -5.29 -5.20 11.71
C ALA A 181 -5.57 -6.52 10.97
N ALA A 182 -6.80 -7.02 11.03
CA ALA A 182 -7.18 -8.27 10.39
C ALA A 182 -7.11 -8.19 8.86
N THR A 183 -7.66 -7.13 8.27
CA THR A 183 -7.54 -6.87 6.83
C THR A 183 -6.09 -6.59 6.43
N LEU A 184 -5.33 -5.86 7.24
CA LEU A 184 -3.89 -5.67 7.01
C LEU A 184 -3.15 -7.01 6.94
N GLY A 185 -3.43 -7.92 7.87
CA GLY A 185 -2.81 -9.25 7.94
C GLY A 185 -3.30 -10.25 6.90
N ALA A 186 -4.49 -10.05 6.33
CA ALA A 186 -5.12 -10.99 5.41
C ALA A 186 -4.78 -10.76 3.94
N THR A 187 -4.40 -9.55 3.53
CA THR A 187 -4.27 -9.23 2.09
C THR A 187 -2.84 -9.37 1.56
N GLY A 188 -2.76 -9.70 0.27
CA GLY A 188 -1.57 -9.51 -0.54
C GLY A 188 -1.47 -8.10 -1.15
N GLY A 189 -2.13 -7.07 -0.60
CA GLY A 189 -2.17 -5.72 -1.16
C GLY A 189 -3.57 -5.08 -1.07
N GLY A 190 -3.64 -3.75 -1.15
CA GLY A 190 -4.88 -3.00 -0.97
C GLY A 190 -4.64 -1.50 -0.80
N TYR A 191 -5.72 -0.78 -0.49
CA TYR A 191 -5.68 0.64 -0.14
C TYR A 191 -6.12 0.82 1.32
N GLN A 192 -5.25 1.38 2.16
CA GLN A 192 -5.55 1.71 3.54
C GLN A 192 -6.41 2.97 3.62
N VAL A 193 -7.50 2.93 4.40
CA VAL A 193 -8.51 4.00 4.47
C VAL A 193 -8.56 4.74 5.80
N CYS A 194 -7.77 4.30 6.78
CA CYS A 194 -7.67 4.91 8.10
C CYS A 194 -6.36 4.50 8.78
N ASP A 195 -5.98 5.17 9.86
CA ASP A 195 -4.90 4.69 10.73
C ASP A 195 -5.24 3.31 11.32
N ILE A 196 -4.22 2.47 11.49
CA ILE A 196 -4.32 1.14 12.07
C ILE A 196 -3.43 1.04 13.31
N ASP A 197 -3.99 0.60 14.43
CA ASP A 197 -3.27 0.46 15.69
C ASP A 197 -3.13 -1.02 16.07
N LEU A 198 -1.89 -1.52 16.12
CA LEU A 198 -1.57 -2.90 16.42
C LEU A 198 -1.33 -3.16 17.92
N LYS A 199 -1.59 -2.19 18.82
CA LYS A 199 -1.33 -2.34 20.27
C LYS A 199 -1.98 -3.57 20.91
N ASP A 200 -3.14 -4.00 20.41
CA ASP A 200 -3.90 -5.16 20.91
C ASP A 200 -3.62 -6.42 20.09
N VAL A 201 -2.69 -6.36 19.13
CA VAL A 201 -2.11 -7.51 18.44
C VAL A 201 -0.84 -7.90 19.17
N SER A 202 -0.90 -8.98 19.96
CA SER A 202 0.21 -9.38 20.84
C SER A 202 1.51 -9.70 20.12
N GLU A 203 1.40 -10.26 18.91
CA GLU A 203 2.54 -10.66 18.07
C GLU A 203 2.11 -10.50 16.61
N TRP A 204 2.81 -9.64 15.87
CA TRP A 204 2.56 -9.43 14.45
C TRP A 204 3.20 -10.53 13.62
N THR A 205 2.42 -11.13 12.72
CA THR A 205 2.96 -12.04 11.69
C THR A 205 3.23 -11.22 10.43
N PRO A 206 4.49 -11.13 9.96
CA PRO A 206 4.83 -10.39 8.75
C PRO A 206 4.02 -10.83 7.52
N VAL A 207 3.52 -9.85 6.77
CA VAL A 207 2.74 -10.09 5.55
C VAL A 207 3.66 -10.20 4.34
N ASN A 208 3.41 -11.16 3.45
CA ASN A 208 4.19 -11.34 2.22
C ASN A 208 3.43 -10.79 1.01
N LEU A 209 4.05 -9.89 0.25
CA LEU A 209 3.50 -9.34 -0.99
C LEU A 209 4.23 -9.94 -2.20
N SER A 210 3.47 -10.34 -3.23
CA SER A 210 4.01 -10.96 -4.44
C SER A 210 3.13 -10.67 -5.66
N GLY A 211 3.60 -10.97 -6.87
CA GLY A 211 2.74 -11.00 -8.07
C GLY A 211 2.11 -9.66 -8.45
N ASN A 212 2.92 -8.64 -8.73
CA ASN A 212 2.47 -7.27 -9.10
C ASN A 212 1.54 -6.60 -8.06
N SER A 213 1.41 -7.16 -6.86
CA SER A 213 0.61 -6.59 -5.78
C SER A 213 1.00 -5.16 -5.44
N LEU A 214 -0.02 -4.34 -5.15
CA LEU A 214 0.14 -2.97 -4.67
C LEU A 214 -0.50 -2.84 -3.28
N TYR A 215 0.30 -2.40 -2.32
CA TYR A 215 -0.18 -1.87 -1.05
C TYR A 215 0.01 -0.34 -1.05
N ASP A 216 -1.08 0.40 -0.93
CA ASP A 216 -1.10 1.85 -0.82
C ASP A 216 -1.61 2.23 0.58
N GLY A 217 -0.73 2.80 1.40
CA GLY A 217 -1.07 3.25 2.75
C GLY A 217 -1.98 4.47 2.78
N GLY A 218 -2.25 5.11 1.65
CA GLY A 218 -3.16 6.26 1.57
C GLY A 218 -2.67 7.52 2.29
N GLY A 219 -1.46 7.51 2.88
CA GLY A 219 -0.97 8.53 3.80
C GLY A 219 -1.24 8.24 5.27
N HIS A 220 -1.90 7.12 5.59
CA HIS A 220 -2.22 6.72 6.96
C HIS A 220 -1.08 5.99 7.64
N ALA A 221 -1.19 5.89 8.97
CA ALA A 221 -0.22 5.23 9.83
C ALA A 221 -0.65 3.80 10.21
N VAL A 222 0.34 2.92 10.37
CA VAL A 222 0.25 1.67 11.12
C VAL A 222 1.10 1.83 12.36
N LYS A 223 0.55 1.61 13.56
CA LYS A 223 1.18 1.97 14.84
C LYS A 223 1.39 0.75 15.72
N ASN A 224 2.39 0.83 16.59
CA ASN A 224 2.60 -0.10 17.72
C ASN A 224 2.76 -1.57 17.30
N MET A 225 3.38 -1.81 16.13
CA MET A 225 3.69 -3.17 15.68
C MET A 225 4.69 -3.80 16.64
N LYS A 226 4.43 -5.04 17.08
CA LYS A 226 5.37 -5.84 17.87
C LYS A 226 5.73 -7.15 17.18
N ILE A 227 7.02 -7.44 17.06
CA ILE A 227 7.53 -8.73 16.60
C ILE A 227 8.57 -9.23 17.60
N SER A 228 8.35 -10.39 18.20
CA SER A 228 9.33 -11.11 19.01
C SER A 228 9.66 -12.51 18.50
N GLN A 229 8.89 -12.99 17.51
CA GLN A 229 9.05 -14.32 16.93
C GLN A 229 9.29 -14.24 15.42
N LEU A 230 10.25 -15.03 14.95
CA LEU A 230 10.51 -15.15 13.52
C LEU A 230 9.57 -16.16 12.87
N THR A 231 9.12 -15.81 11.67
CA THR A 231 8.49 -16.76 10.75
C THR A 231 9.55 -17.72 10.18
N THR A 232 9.08 -18.81 9.57
CA THR A 232 9.94 -19.81 8.91
C THR A 232 10.89 -19.20 7.88
N ASP A 233 10.46 -18.13 7.21
CA ASP A 233 11.23 -17.44 6.18
C ASP A 233 12.34 -16.54 6.75
N LYS A 234 12.39 -16.38 8.07
CA LYS A 234 13.41 -15.59 8.81
C LYS A 234 13.47 -14.13 8.36
N ASN A 235 12.32 -13.59 7.95
CA ASN A 235 12.17 -12.20 7.53
C ASN A 235 11.18 -11.49 8.47
N ALA A 236 11.62 -10.39 9.09
CA ALA A 236 10.82 -9.61 10.02
C ALA A 236 10.63 -8.18 9.53
N GLY A 237 9.45 -7.64 9.82
CA GLY A 237 8.96 -6.32 9.47
C GLY A 237 7.44 -6.34 9.35
N LEU A 238 6.83 -5.18 9.09
CA LEU A 238 5.40 -5.15 8.76
C LEU A 238 5.10 -6.10 7.60
N PHE A 239 5.97 -6.04 6.59
CA PHE A 239 6.06 -7.03 5.53
C PHE A 239 7.26 -7.95 5.75
N GLY A 240 7.07 -9.25 5.59
CA GLY A 240 8.18 -10.21 5.62
C GLY A 240 9.00 -10.06 4.35
N THR A 241 8.33 -10.24 3.21
CA THR A 241 8.93 -10.14 1.89
C THR A 241 8.05 -9.38 0.91
N LEU A 242 8.71 -8.61 0.04
CA LEU A 242 8.12 -8.12 -1.20
C LEU A 242 8.82 -8.86 -2.34
N SER A 243 8.07 -9.43 -3.28
CA SER A 243 8.63 -10.22 -4.38
C SER A 243 7.89 -9.95 -5.69
N ALA A 244 8.49 -10.30 -6.83
CA ALA A 244 7.81 -10.35 -8.12
C ALA A 244 7.02 -9.07 -8.46
N ASN A 245 7.73 -7.93 -8.45
CA ASN A 245 7.21 -6.59 -8.76
C ASN A 245 6.18 -6.01 -7.78
N ALA A 246 6.06 -6.58 -6.58
CA ALA A 246 5.24 -5.99 -5.52
C ALA A 246 5.69 -4.56 -5.16
N THR A 247 4.72 -3.70 -4.83
CA THR A 247 4.96 -2.31 -4.45
C THR A 247 4.24 -1.94 -3.16
N VAL A 248 4.94 -1.26 -2.25
CA VAL A 248 4.37 -0.60 -1.07
C VAL A 248 4.59 0.90 -1.24
N LYS A 249 3.57 1.72 -1.00
CA LYS A 249 3.71 3.17 -1.06
C LYS A 249 2.84 3.91 -0.05
N ASN A 250 3.19 5.17 0.23
CA ASN A 250 2.41 6.11 1.03
C ASN A 250 2.02 5.60 2.43
N LEU A 251 2.91 4.84 3.07
CA LEU A 251 2.66 4.22 4.36
C LEU A 251 3.58 4.81 5.42
N HIS A 252 3.02 5.15 6.58
CA HIS A 252 3.77 5.50 7.78
C HIS A 252 3.70 4.37 8.80
N LEU A 253 4.84 3.73 9.11
CA LEU A 253 4.95 2.80 10.24
C LEU A 253 5.49 3.55 11.46
N GLU A 254 4.71 3.58 12.54
CA GLU A 254 5.01 4.34 13.76
C GLU A 254 5.33 3.41 14.92
N SER A 255 6.50 3.65 15.53
CA SER A 255 7.00 2.98 16.73
C SER A 255 6.98 1.45 16.63
N PRO A 256 7.51 0.84 15.55
CA PRO A 256 7.62 -0.61 15.49
C PRO A 256 8.67 -1.12 16.50
N GLU A 257 8.31 -2.14 17.27
CA GLU A 257 9.16 -2.88 18.19
C GLU A 257 9.48 -4.26 17.60
N ILE A 258 10.75 -4.54 17.34
CA ILE A 258 11.22 -5.84 16.88
C ILE A 258 12.32 -6.30 17.84
N ASP A 259 12.10 -7.40 18.56
CA ASP A 259 13.07 -7.99 19.50
C ASP A 259 13.26 -9.49 19.21
N ILE A 260 14.34 -9.85 18.51
CA ILE A 260 14.55 -11.20 17.97
C ILE A 260 15.80 -11.85 18.56
N ASP A 261 15.62 -13.04 19.12
CA ASP A 261 16.69 -13.96 19.48
C ASP A 261 16.93 -14.98 18.35
N PHE A 262 18.04 -14.81 17.63
CA PHE A 262 18.49 -15.69 16.55
C PHE A 262 19.75 -16.49 16.95
N SER A 263 20.03 -16.63 18.25
CA SER A 263 21.22 -17.33 18.76
C SER A 263 21.20 -18.85 18.49
N GLY A 264 20.02 -19.47 18.40
CA GLY A 264 19.85 -20.90 18.14
C GLY A 264 19.86 -21.30 16.66
N ALA A 265 20.03 -20.35 15.75
CA ALA A 265 19.98 -20.60 14.31
C ALA A 265 21.21 -21.37 13.81
N THR A 266 21.05 -22.13 12.72
CA THR A 266 22.17 -22.86 12.12
C THR A 266 23.12 -21.90 11.39
N SER A 267 24.36 -22.34 11.14
CA SER A 267 25.37 -21.49 10.49
C SER A 267 25.02 -21.08 9.05
N THR A 268 24.06 -21.75 8.42
CA THR A 268 23.56 -21.43 7.07
C THR A 268 22.34 -20.51 7.08
N ASP A 269 21.72 -20.30 8.23
CA ASP A 269 20.53 -19.48 8.33
C ASP A 269 20.90 -18.00 8.30
N THR A 270 20.05 -17.19 7.68
CA THR A 270 20.19 -15.73 7.64
C THR A 270 18.87 -15.12 8.06
N CYS A 271 18.91 -14.14 8.95
CA CYS A 271 17.75 -13.40 9.40
C CYS A 271 17.78 -11.98 8.82
N HIS A 272 16.68 -11.56 8.20
CA HIS A 272 16.53 -10.22 7.61
C HIS A 272 15.49 -9.44 8.40
N VAL A 273 15.87 -8.27 8.91
CA VAL A 273 15.01 -7.46 9.76
C VAL A 273 14.95 -6.03 9.24
N GLY A 274 13.75 -5.58 8.88
CA GLY A 274 13.49 -4.17 8.62
C GLY A 274 12.20 -3.76 9.31
N GLY A 275 12.09 -2.50 9.76
CA GLY A 275 10.83 -2.03 10.34
C GLY A 275 9.68 -2.25 9.36
N LEU A 276 9.86 -1.82 8.11
CA LEU A 276 8.85 -1.96 7.07
C LEU A 276 8.94 -3.32 6.34
N VAL A 277 10.12 -3.74 5.91
CA VAL A 277 10.30 -5.00 5.16
C VAL A 277 11.53 -5.79 5.59
N GLY A 278 11.40 -7.10 5.78
CA GLY A 278 12.56 -7.97 5.99
C GLY A 278 13.42 -8.07 4.73
N LYS A 279 12.83 -8.54 3.62
CA LYS A 279 13.53 -8.71 2.34
C LYS A 279 12.75 -8.15 1.14
N LEU A 280 13.35 -7.18 0.45
CA LEU A 280 12.78 -6.53 -0.73
C LEU A 280 13.29 -7.17 -2.04
N ASN A 281 12.34 -7.59 -2.87
CA ASN A 281 12.48 -8.34 -4.12
C ASN A 281 13.27 -9.66 -4.00
N ARG A 282 12.72 -10.62 -3.26
CA ARG A 282 13.28 -11.97 -3.13
C ARG A 282 13.10 -12.80 -4.41
N VAL A 283 14.06 -13.67 -4.70
CA VAL A 283 13.87 -14.78 -5.65
C VAL A 283 12.88 -15.79 -5.06
N LEU A 284 11.76 -15.99 -5.74
CA LEU A 284 10.77 -17.02 -5.37
C LEU A 284 11.29 -18.42 -5.71
N THR A 285 11.01 -19.38 -4.84
CA THR A 285 11.27 -20.80 -5.10
C THR A 285 10.27 -21.35 -6.13
N PRO A 286 10.60 -22.44 -6.85
CA PRO A 286 9.68 -23.05 -7.80
C PRO A 286 8.30 -23.41 -7.20
N ALA A 287 8.28 -23.91 -5.95
CA ALA A 287 7.04 -24.27 -5.26
C ALA A 287 6.18 -23.03 -4.93
N GLU A 288 6.80 -21.91 -4.56
CA GLU A 288 6.09 -20.66 -4.33
C GLU A 288 5.51 -20.10 -5.62
N ILE A 289 6.26 -20.17 -6.73
CA ILE A 289 5.75 -19.79 -8.05
C ILE A 289 4.53 -20.64 -8.42
N GLU A 290 4.58 -21.95 -8.20
CA GLU A 290 3.45 -22.84 -8.46
C GLU A 290 2.23 -22.51 -7.60
N ALA A 291 2.43 -22.23 -6.30
CA ALA A 291 1.35 -21.85 -5.40
C ALA A 291 0.69 -20.52 -5.81
N LEU A 292 1.48 -19.52 -6.20
CA LEU A 292 0.98 -18.23 -6.68
C LEU A 292 0.22 -18.39 -8.00
N LEU A 293 0.77 -19.16 -8.95
CA LEU A 293 0.07 -19.46 -10.19
C LEU A 293 -1.26 -20.16 -9.91
N LYS A 294 -1.30 -21.14 -9.01
CA LYS A 294 -2.55 -21.82 -8.65
C LYS A 294 -3.59 -20.87 -8.06
N ALA A 295 -3.16 -19.92 -7.23
CA ALA A 295 -4.06 -18.91 -6.66
C ALA A 295 -4.64 -17.99 -7.75
N GLU A 296 -3.81 -17.52 -8.68
CA GLU A 296 -4.26 -16.70 -9.81
C GLU A 296 -5.21 -17.47 -10.75
N LEU A 297 -4.88 -18.73 -11.06
CA LEU A 297 -5.70 -19.59 -11.89
C LEU A 297 -7.03 -19.98 -11.24
N GLY A 298 -7.08 -20.05 -9.90
CA GLY A 298 -8.30 -20.37 -9.15
C GLY A 298 -9.42 -19.35 -9.34
N ASN A 299 -9.09 -18.13 -9.81
CA ASN A 299 -10.05 -17.07 -10.09
C ASN A 299 -10.54 -17.06 -11.55
N LEU A 300 -10.03 -17.97 -12.39
CA LEU A 300 -10.44 -18.05 -13.78
C LEU A 300 -11.82 -18.72 -13.94
N PRO A 301 -12.59 -18.35 -14.98
CA PRO A 301 -13.82 -19.05 -15.33
C PRO A 301 -13.58 -20.56 -15.51
N PRO A 302 -14.49 -21.43 -15.03
CA PRO A 302 -14.28 -22.89 -15.02
C PRO A 302 -14.17 -23.52 -16.41
N ASP A 303 -14.65 -22.84 -17.46
CA ASP A 303 -14.79 -23.39 -18.82
C ASP A 303 -13.76 -22.83 -19.82
N LEU A 304 -12.64 -22.25 -19.36
CA LEU A 304 -11.60 -21.78 -20.26
C LEU A 304 -10.92 -22.97 -21.00
N PRO A 305 -10.71 -22.87 -22.33
CA PRO A 305 -9.94 -23.88 -23.05
C PRO A 305 -8.53 -24.05 -22.47
N GLN A 306 -8.03 -25.29 -22.40
CA GLN A 306 -6.71 -25.58 -21.84
C GLN A 306 -5.58 -24.77 -22.51
N SER A 307 -5.67 -24.53 -23.83
CA SER A 307 -4.70 -23.71 -24.55
C SER A 307 -4.65 -22.24 -24.06
N VAL A 308 -5.79 -21.71 -23.60
CA VAL A 308 -5.86 -20.36 -23.00
C VAL A 308 -5.28 -20.38 -21.60
N ILE A 309 -5.59 -21.41 -20.80
CA ILE A 309 -5.00 -21.60 -19.47
C ILE A 309 -3.47 -21.69 -19.58
N ASP A 310 -2.95 -22.50 -20.50
CA ASP A 310 -1.51 -22.67 -20.71
C ASP A 310 -0.83 -21.35 -21.10
N ALA A 311 -1.44 -20.58 -22.00
CA ALA A 311 -0.94 -19.27 -22.40
C ALA A 311 -0.94 -18.25 -21.24
N LEU A 312 -2.00 -18.24 -20.42
CA LEU A 312 -2.09 -17.41 -19.22
C LEU A 312 -1.02 -17.79 -18.19
N VAL A 313 -0.79 -19.09 -17.98
CA VAL A 313 0.28 -19.57 -17.09
C VAL A 313 1.65 -19.13 -17.58
N GLU A 314 1.95 -19.27 -18.88
CA GLU A 314 3.22 -18.82 -19.44
C GLU A 314 3.40 -17.31 -19.31
N ASP A 315 2.34 -16.52 -19.46
CA ASP A 315 2.43 -15.07 -19.28
C ASP A 315 2.60 -14.67 -17.82
N LEU A 316 1.82 -15.25 -16.91
CA LEU A 316 1.94 -15.02 -15.46
C LEU A 316 3.35 -15.39 -14.94
N LYS A 317 3.94 -16.49 -15.43
CA LYS A 317 5.31 -16.90 -15.10
C LYS A 317 6.34 -15.81 -15.38
N LYS A 318 6.15 -14.96 -16.40
CA LYS A 318 7.08 -13.86 -16.70
C LYS A 318 7.15 -12.87 -15.55
N SER A 319 6.05 -12.64 -14.83
CA SER A 319 6.01 -11.73 -13.68
C SER A 319 6.83 -12.23 -12.47
N PHE A 320 7.21 -13.52 -12.44
CA PHE A 320 7.93 -14.15 -11.32
C PHE A 320 9.41 -14.45 -11.60
N THR A 321 9.90 -14.23 -12.83
CA THR A 321 11.27 -14.65 -13.26
C THR A 321 12.30 -13.52 -13.25
N GLY A 322 11.91 -12.35 -12.75
CA GLY A 322 12.75 -11.16 -12.58
C GLY A 322 11.86 -9.91 -12.44
N GLY A 323 12.49 -8.77 -12.15
CA GLY A 323 11.78 -7.50 -12.05
C GLY A 323 12.28 -6.60 -10.93
N THR A 324 11.45 -5.62 -10.57
CA THR A 324 11.75 -4.64 -9.51
C THR A 324 10.55 -4.52 -8.57
N SER A 325 10.72 -4.92 -7.30
CA SER A 325 9.78 -4.56 -6.25
C SER A 325 10.19 -3.22 -5.63
N SER A 326 9.22 -2.42 -5.22
CA SER A 326 9.47 -1.03 -4.84
C SER A 326 8.82 -0.58 -3.53
N ILE A 327 9.49 0.34 -2.85
CA ILE A 327 8.98 1.11 -1.70
C ILE A 327 9.05 2.58 -2.07
N GLN A 328 7.93 3.30 -1.96
CA GLN A 328 7.83 4.68 -2.44
C GLN A 328 7.07 5.58 -1.47
N GLY A 329 7.65 6.71 -1.05
CA GLY A 329 6.92 7.65 -0.20
C GLY A 329 6.59 7.07 1.19
N CYS A 330 7.38 6.11 1.68
CA CYS A 330 7.12 5.45 2.96
C CYS A 330 7.97 6.04 4.08
N LYS A 331 7.44 5.99 5.29
CA LYS A 331 8.09 6.50 6.49
C LYS A 331 8.08 5.46 7.59
N VAL A 332 9.19 5.29 8.30
CA VAL A 332 9.25 4.56 9.57
C VAL A 332 9.70 5.53 10.65
N SER A 333 8.92 5.73 11.72
CA SER A 333 9.33 6.59 12.84
C SER A 333 9.51 5.81 14.13
N GLU A 334 10.53 6.21 14.88
CA GLU A 334 10.94 5.62 16.16
C GLU A 334 11.05 4.08 16.16
N PRO A 335 11.66 3.45 15.13
CA PRO A 335 11.84 2.00 15.16
C PRO A 335 12.74 1.60 16.34
N THR A 336 12.31 0.59 17.09
CA THR A 336 13.12 -0.06 18.12
C THR A 336 13.39 -1.49 17.67
N ILE A 337 14.56 -1.71 17.06
CA ILE A 337 14.96 -3.01 16.51
C ILE A 337 16.13 -3.53 17.32
N THR A 338 15.94 -4.63 18.05
CA THR A 338 16.97 -5.34 18.82
C THR A 338 17.05 -6.77 18.31
N VAL A 339 18.24 -7.19 17.87
CA VAL A 339 18.44 -8.55 17.34
C VAL A 339 19.76 -9.11 17.85
N LYS A 340 19.80 -10.40 18.20
CA LYS A 340 21.06 -11.08 18.55
C LYS A 340 21.21 -12.42 17.83
N GLY A 341 22.42 -12.80 17.45
CA GLY A 341 22.69 -13.99 16.65
C GLY A 341 23.77 -13.81 15.56
N ASN A 342 24.00 -14.88 14.79
CA ASN A 342 24.85 -14.88 13.60
C ASN A 342 24.04 -14.63 12.32
N ASN A 343 24.72 -14.14 11.27
CA ASN A 343 24.15 -13.93 9.92
C ASN A 343 22.91 -13.03 9.93
N LEU A 344 23.01 -11.92 10.66
CA LEU A 344 21.93 -10.94 10.78
C LEU A 344 22.08 -9.84 9.75
N ILE A 345 20.99 -9.48 9.07
CA ILE A 345 20.93 -8.32 8.18
C ILE A 345 19.79 -7.41 8.64
N ALA A 346 20.11 -6.26 9.23
CA ALA A 346 19.12 -5.42 9.90
C ALA A 346 19.17 -3.95 9.48
N GLY A 347 18.02 -3.33 9.24
CA GLY A 347 17.92 -1.89 9.00
C GLY A 347 16.61 -1.27 9.50
N GLY A 348 16.57 0.06 9.58
CA GLY A 348 15.40 0.79 10.09
C GLY A 348 14.16 0.61 9.20
N LEU A 349 14.33 0.64 7.89
CA LEU A 349 13.26 0.46 6.90
C LEU A 349 13.28 -0.95 6.30
N ALA A 350 14.43 -1.40 5.80
CA ALA A 350 14.56 -2.69 5.14
C ALA A 350 15.71 -3.52 5.73
N GLY A 351 15.54 -4.84 5.86
CA GLY A 351 16.66 -5.74 6.12
C GLY A 351 17.60 -5.77 4.92
N ILE A 352 17.10 -6.25 3.78
CA ILE A 352 17.87 -6.31 2.53
C ILE A 352 17.09 -5.76 1.33
N VAL A 353 17.81 -5.09 0.42
CA VAL A 353 17.28 -4.48 -0.81
C VAL A 353 17.82 -5.19 -2.05
N GLY A 354 16.92 -5.89 -2.74
CA GLY A 354 17.21 -6.73 -3.90
C GLY A 354 17.87 -8.05 -3.54
N ASP A 355 17.98 -8.93 -4.53
CA ASP A 355 18.61 -10.24 -4.36
C ASP A 355 19.73 -10.52 -5.36
N ASN A 356 19.51 -10.26 -6.65
CA ASN A 356 20.51 -10.47 -7.70
C ASN A 356 20.26 -9.56 -8.92
N ASP A 357 21.00 -9.74 -10.00
CA ASP A 357 20.90 -8.97 -11.25
C ASP A 357 19.49 -8.94 -11.87
N LYS A 358 18.69 -10.00 -11.66
CA LYS A 358 17.31 -10.11 -12.14
C LYS A 358 16.27 -9.59 -11.16
N PHE A 359 16.54 -9.70 -9.86
CA PHE A 359 15.60 -9.33 -8.79
C PHE A 359 16.13 -8.09 -8.04
N LYS A 360 15.75 -6.91 -8.53
CA LYS A 360 16.23 -5.60 -8.04
C LYS A 360 15.26 -5.01 -7.01
N GLY A 361 15.76 -4.40 -5.94
CA GLY A 361 14.95 -3.59 -5.04
C GLY A 361 15.02 -2.11 -5.43
N SER A 362 13.91 -1.37 -5.31
CA SER A 362 13.93 0.09 -5.43
C SER A 362 13.29 0.74 -4.21
N ILE A 363 14.00 1.66 -3.57
CA ILE A 363 13.45 2.50 -2.51
C ILE A 363 13.59 3.95 -2.94
N THR A 364 12.49 4.71 -2.93
CA THR A 364 12.48 6.10 -3.37
C THR A 364 11.65 6.97 -2.45
N ASN A 365 12.12 8.20 -2.20
CA ASN A 365 11.40 9.21 -1.41
C ASN A 365 10.94 8.64 -0.05
N SER A 366 11.78 7.85 0.62
CA SER A 366 11.40 7.11 1.83
C SER A 366 12.37 7.35 2.98
N TYR A 367 11.87 7.32 4.21
CA TYR A 367 12.58 7.92 5.35
C TYR A 367 12.46 7.10 6.64
N VAL A 368 13.51 7.13 7.46
CA VAL A 368 13.48 6.61 8.83
C VAL A 368 13.77 7.74 9.81
N LEU A 369 12.85 8.02 10.73
CA LEU A 369 12.98 9.11 11.72
C LEU A 369 13.17 8.56 13.12
N GLY A 370 14.20 9.01 13.82
CA GLY A 370 14.46 8.63 15.21
C GLY A 370 14.68 7.12 15.38
N GLY A 371 14.54 6.62 16.60
CA GLY A 371 14.70 5.21 16.91
C GLY A 371 16.14 4.68 16.90
N SER A 372 16.25 3.37 17.14
CA SER A 372 17.53 2.66 17.22
C SER A 372 17.47 1.24 16.67
N ILE A 373 18.53 0.87 15.95
CA ILE A 373 18.78 -0.47 15.42
C ILE A 373 20.00 -1.02 16.15
N LYS A 374 19.83 -2.11 16.90
CA LYS A 374 20.83 -2.68 17.80
C LYS A 374 21.00 -4.15 17.49
N VAL A 375 22.19 -4.52 17.05
CA VAL A 375 22.53 -5.92 16.75
C VAL A 375 23.68 -6.38 17.61
N ASN A 376 23.49 -7.46 18.36
CA ASN A 376 24.50 -8.02 19.27
C ASN A 376 25.06 -7.01 20.28
N GLU A 377 24.35 -5.90 20.58
CA GLU A 377 24.85 -4.84 21.49
C GLU A 377 25.08 -5.38 22.92
N ALA A 378 24.24 -6.31 23.37
CA ALA A 378 24.37 -6.97 24.67
C ALA A 378 25.39 -8.13 24.68
N SER A 379 25.81 -8.62 23.51
CA SER A 379 26.69 -9.80 23.35
C SER A 379 27.78 -9.55 22.30
N PRO A 380 28.61 -8.50 22.46
CA PRO A 380 29.46 -7.99 21.37
C PRO A 380 30.60 -8.93 20.95
N GLN A 381 30.89 -9.98 21.73
CA GLN A 381 32.00 -10.92 21.53
C GLN A 381 31.52 -12.35 21.18
N GLU A 382 30.21 -12.59 21.02
CA GLU A 382 29.67 -13.93 20.79
C GLU A 382 29.55 -14.31 19.31
N TYR A 383 29.10 -13.36 18.48
CA TYR A 383 28.66 -13.64 17.11
C TYR A 383 29.60 -13.06 16.07
N GLU A 384 29.83 -13.75 14.96
CA GLU A 384 30.90 -13.46 14.02
C GLU A 384 30.43 -12.68 12.79
N ASN A 385 29.12 -12.59 12.53
CA ASN A 385 28.62 -12.00 11.29
C ASN A 385 27.31 -11.19 11.48
N ALA A 386 27.33 -9.93 11.05
CA ALA A 386 26.16 -9.06 10.92
C ALA A 386 26.38 -7.96 9.87
N GLN A 387 25.32 -7.56 9.17
CA GLN A 387 25.25 -6.41 8.26
C GLN A 387 24.15 -5.47 8.73
N VAL A 388 24.52 -4.28 9.18
CA VAL A 388 23.55 -3.35 9.80
C VAL A 388 23.72 -1.95 9.25
N GLY A 389 22.61 -1.30 8.93
CA GLY A 389 22.58 0.10 8.53
C GLY A 389 21.35 0.81 9.11
N ALA A 390 21.46 2.09 9.43
CA ALA A 390 20.35 2.82 10.06
C ALA A 390 19.13 3.02 9.13
N PHE A 391 19.29 2.88 7.82
CA PHE A 391 18.19 2.92 6.85
C PHE A 391 17.85 1.52 6.32
N ALA A 392 18.84 0.85 5.73
CA ALA A 392 18.71 -0.53 5.27
C ALA A 392 19.89 -1.36 5.78
N GLY A 393 19.70 -2.65 6.06
CA GLY A 393 20.81 -3.51 6.47
C GLY A 393 21.80 -3.69 5.32
N SER A 394 21.30 -3.93 4.11
CA SER A 394 22.13 -4.23 2.94
C SER A 394 21.45 -3.87 1.62
N LEU A 395 22.20 -3.29 0.68
CA LEU A 395 21.83 -3.13 -0.73
C LEU A 395 22.59 -4.16 -1.57
N LYS A 396 21.88 -5.19 -2.03
CA LYS A 396 22.43 -6.29 -2.83
C LYS A 396 22.21 -6.09 -4.33
N SER A 397 21.07 -5.52 -4.73
CA SER A 397 20.76 -5.21 -6.14
C SER A 397 19.67 -4.13 -6.26
N GLY A 398 19.85 -3.18 -7.18
CA GLY A 398 18.87 -2.11 -7.46
C GLY A 398 19.30 -0.75 -6.92
N SER A 399 18.36 0.02 -6.36
CA SER A 399 18.61 1.43 -6.01
C SER A 399 17.92 1.93 -4.75
N ILE A 400 18.56 2.88 -4.08
CA ILE A 400 17.98 3.71 -3.03
C ILE A 400 18.19 5.18 -3.42
N THR A 401 17.10 5.94 -3.57
CA THR A 401 17.15 7.31 -4.09
C THR A 401 16.30 8.26 -3.24
N ASN A 402 16.73 9.51 -3.08
CA ASN A 402 15.99 10.57 -2.40
C ASN A 402 15.48 10.15 -1.01
N SER A 403 16.33 9.45 -0.26
CA SER A 403 15.95 8.78 0.98
C SER A 403 16.87 9.18 2.12
N TYR A 404 16.40 9.17 3.36
CA TYR A 404 17.23 9.57 4.49
C TYR A 404 16.89 8.83 5.78
N THR A 405 17.83 8.84 6.71
CA THR A 405 17.63 8.32 8.07
C THR A 405 18.18 9.25 9.13
N THR A 406 17.50 9.31 10.26
CA THR A 406 17.94 10.01 11.47
C THR A 406 18.04 9.04 12.65
N ALA A 407 17.70 7.77 12.39
CA ALA A 407 17.90 6.65 13.30
C ALA A 407 19.37 6.40 13.56
N THR A 408 19.64 5.72 14.67
CA THR A 408 20.98 5.26 15.00
C THR A 408 21.09 3.76 14.82
N ALA A 409 22.22 3.29 14.30
CA ALA A 409 22.53 1.88 14.21
C ALA A 409 23.80 1.54 14.99
N LYS A 410 23.77 0.44 15.74
CA LYS A 410 24.92 -0.15 16.42
C LYS A 410 24.91 -1.65 16.21
N ALA A 411 26.05 -2.21 15.87
CA ALA A 411 26.17 -3.64 15.62
C ALA A 411 27.57 -4.10 15.99
N HIS A 412 27.68 -5.20 16.73
CA HIS A 412 28.96 -5.76 17.12
C HIS A 412 29.14 -7.18 16.59
N VAL A 413 30.38 -7.50 16.21
CA VAL A 413 30.81 -8.86 15.90
C VAL A 413 32.09 -9.21 16.65
N LYS A 414 32.23 -10.49 16.96
CA LYS A 414 33.39 -11.14 17.55
C LYS A 414 34.57 -11.02 16.59
N LYS A 415 35.69 -10.57 17.13
CA LYS A 415 36.97 -10.49 16.43
C LYS A 415 38.03 -11.24 17.22
N VAL A 416 38.68 -12.20 16.57
CA VAL A 416 39.80 -12.96 17.15
C VAL A 416 41.10 -12.43 16.57
N THR A 417 42.04 -12.01 17.42
CA THR A 417 43.32 -11.43 16.99
C THR A 417 44.50 -12.00 17.77
N GLY A 418 45.70 -11.93 17.18
CA GLY A 418 46.97 -12.24 17.85
C GLY A 418 47.29 -13.74 18.02
N THR A 419 48.50 -13.99 18.54
CA THR A 419 48.98 -15.30 18.99
C THR A 419 49.62 -15.12 20.37
N PRO A 420 49.06 -15.72 21.45
CA PRO A 420 47.85 -16.55 21.50
C PRO A 420 46.55 -15.78 21.20
N PRO A 421 45.43 -16.47 20.88
CA PRO A 421 44.19 -15.83 20.45
C PRO A 421 43.56 -14.97 21.55
N VAL A 422 43.24 -13.72 21.22
CA VAL A 422 42.46 -12.79 22.07
C VAL A 422 41.12 -12.52 21.41
N VAL A 423 40.03 -12.76 22.14
CA VAL A 423 38.65 -12.47 21.70
C VAL A 423 38.31 -11.02 22.08
N THR A 424 37.90 -10.25 21.08
CA THR A 424 37.47 -8.85 21.19
C THR A 424 36.19 -8.64 20.37
N SER A 425 35.71 -7.40 20.28
CA SER A 425 34.56 -7.03 19.47
C SER A 425 34.90 -5.92 18.49
N GLU A 426 34.22 -5.90 17.35
CA GLU A 426 34.30 -4.87 16.31
C GLU A 426 32.91 -4.31 16.03
N GLU A 427 32.77 -2.98 15.98
CA GLU A 427 31.53 -2.33 15.58
C GLU A 427 31.44 -2.31 14.04
N VAL A 428 30.37 -2.87 13.48
CA VAL A 428 30.20 -3.05 12.02
C VAL A 428 29.01 -2.30 11.43
N ALA A 429 28.25 -1.57 12.24
CA ALA A 429 27.08 -0.83 11.77
C ALA A 429 27.46 0.35 10.88
N LYS A 430 26.71 0.54 9.79
CA LYS A 430 26.81 1.69 8.89
C LYS A 430 25.78 2.76 9.23
N GLY A 431 26.10 4.00 8.88
CA GLY A 431 25.19 5.14 9.04
C GLY A 431 23.94 5.10 8.17
N PHE A 432 23.96 4.33 7.07
CA PHE A 432 22.85 4.27 6.13
C PHE A 432 22.55 2.85 5.64
N THR A 433 23.44 2.26 4.83
CA THR A 433 23.31 0.89 4.31
C THR A 433 24.67 0.26 4.01
N ASN A 434 24.74 -1.08 4.02
CA ASN A 434 25.90 -1.81 3.49
C ASN A 434 25.71 -2.06 1.99
N VAL A 435 26.60 -1.53 1.15
CA VAL A 435 26.60 -1.86 -0.28
C VAL A 435 27.49 -3.08 -0.49
N VAL A 436 26.88 -4.26 -0.65
CA VAL A 436 27.62 -5.53 -0.77
C VAL A 436 28.47 -5.49 -2.03
N THR A 437 29.76 -5.84 -1.95
CA THR A 437 30.61 -6.07 -3.13
C THR A 437 30.39 -7.49 -3.68
N THR A 438 29.88 -7.61 -4.90
CA THR A 438 29.58 -8.87 -5.62
C THR A 438 29.94 -8.71 -7.09
N PRO A 439 30.05 -9.81 -7.89
CA PRO A 439 30.69 -9.80 -9.21
C PRO A 439 30.23 -8.69 -10.14
N SER A 440 31.10 -8.33 -11.09
CA SER A 440 30.82 -7.36 -12.15
C SER A 440 29.47 -7.62 -12.83
N GLY A 441 28.65 -6.57 -12.98
CA GLY A 441 27.38 -6.62 -13.73
C GLY A 441 26.10 -6.42 -12.91
N ILE A 442 26.16 -6.39 -11.57
CA ILE A 442 25.00 -6.06 -10.72
C ILE A 442 24.99 -4.56 -10.40
N ASN A 443 23.96 -3.85 -10.88
CA ASN A 443 23.74 -2.43 -10.58
C ASN A 443 23.27 -2.24 -9.14
N ARG A 444 24.00 -1.41 -8.39
CA ARG A 444 23.72 -1.00 -7.02
C ARG A 444 23.98 0.49 -6.94
N THR A 445 22.92 1.27 -6.75
CA THR A 445 23.06 2.73 -6.75
C THR A 445 22.38 3.30 -5.53
N VAL A 446 23.14 4.05 -4.74
CA VAL A 446 22.58 5.00 -3.80
C VAL A 446 22.81 6.38 -4.39
N THR A 447 21.76 7.18 -4.49
CA THR A 447 21.83 8.54 -5.04
C THR A 447 21.02 9.46 -4.18
N ASP A 448 21.51 10.69 -3.97
CA ASP A 448 20.82 11.73 -3.21
C ASP A 448 20.20 11.13 -1.94
N SER A 449 21.04 10.70 -1.01
CA SER A 449 20.58 10.11 0.24
C SER A 449 21.34 10.66 1.42
N TYR A 450 20.71 10.67 2.59
CA TYR A 450 21.25 11.39 3.75
C TYR A 450 21.16 10.60 5.04
N THR A 451 22.11 10.81 5.95
CA THR A 451 22.09 10.24 7.30
C THR A 451 22.56 11.24 8.34
N LYS A 452 22.05 11.14 9.56
CA LYS A 452 22.51 11.94 10.71
C LYS A 452 23.82 11.41 11.33
N ASN A 453 24.16 10.15 11.10
CA ASN A 453 25.30 9.51 11.73
C ASN A 453 26.07 8.70 10.70
N LEU A 454 26.79 9.40 9.82
CA LEU A 454 27.60 8.74 8.81
C LEU A 454 28.82 8.07 9.47
N LYS A 455 28.90 6.74 9.36
CA LYS A 455 29.99 5.94 9.96
C LYS A 455 31.07 5.51 8.96
N ASP A 456 30.76 5.54 7.67
CA ASP A 456 31.66 5.21 6.57
C ASP A 456 31.21 5.90 5.29
N ASP A 457 32.13 6.10 4.36
CA ASP A 457 31.84 6.65 3.04
C ASP A 457 31.01 5.65 2.21
N VAL A 458 29.71 5.92 2.09
CA VAL A 458 28.83 5.25 1.14
C VAL A 458 28.56 6.21 -0.01
N THR A 459 29.01 5.88 -1.22
CA THR A 459 28.80 6.71 -2.41
C THR A 459 27.32 7.07 -2.57
N GLY A 460 27.03 8.37 -2.72
CA GLY A 460 25.67 8.89 -2.87
C GLY A 460 24.91 9.09 -1.56
N VAL A 461 25.55 8.85 -0.41
CA VAL A 461 25.06 9.21 0.92
C VAL A 461 25.87 10.37 1.48
N GLN A 462 25.20 11.37 2.05
CA GLN A 462 25.83 12.51 2.71
C GLN A 462 25.37 12.61 4.16
N ASP A 463 26.24 13.14 5.02
CA ASP A 463 25.82 13.54 6.36
C ASP A 463 25.02 14.85 6.27
N PHE A 464 23.93 14.96 7.02
CA PHE A 464 23.16 16.20 7.16
C PHE A 464 23.98 17.39 7.64
N ASP A 465 25.04 17.15 8.42
CA ASP A 465 25.95 18.21 8.86
C ASP A 465 26.86 18.72 7.73
N SER A 466 27.07 17.91 6.68
CA SER A 466 28.00 18.20 5.58
C SER A 466 27.29 18.73 4.33
N ALA A 467 26.06 18.30 4.09
CA ALA A 467 25.27 18.72 2.95
C ALA A 467 23.78 18.55 3.22
N TRP A 468 22.99 19.41 2.57
CA TRP A 468 21.54 19.38 2.67
C TRP A 468 20.93 18.92 1.34
N PRO A 469 19.87 18.07 1.36
CA PRO A 469 19.16 17.73 0.13
C PRO A 469 18.63 18.96 -0.61
N GLY A 470 19.07 19.13 -1.86
CA GLY A 470 18.54 20.15 -2.77
C GLY A 470 17.13 19.84 -3.31
N TRP A 471 16.36 19.01 -2.63
CA TRP A 471 15.03 18.54 -3.07
C TRP A 471 13.94 19.61 -2.95
N SER A 472 14.25 20.75 -2.33
CA SER A 472 13.42 21.95 -2.32
C SER A 472 14.30 23.22 -2.25
N THR A 473 13.70 24.38 -2.52
CA THR A 473 14.32 25.70 -2.30
C THR A 473 14.29 26.15 -0.83
N LEU A 474 13.90 25.27 0.10
CA LEU A 474 13.71 25.59 1.52
C LEU A 474 14.76 24.87 2.38
N THR A 475 15.42 25.64 3.24
CA THR A 475 16.57 25.27 4.09
C THR A 475 16.18 24.54 5.40
N GLU A 476 15.16 23.68 5.39
CA GLU A 476 14.54 23.18 6.63
C GLU A 476 14.34 21.65 6.66
N TRP A 477 14.47 21.06 7.85
CA TRP A 477 14.26 19.63 8.13
C TRP A 477 12.79 19.22 7.96
N PRO A 478 12.48 18.07 7.32
CA PRO A 478 11.12 17.55 7.26
C PRO A 478 10.68 16.97 8.61
N LEU A 479 9.71 17.62 9.26
CA LEU A 479 8.82 16.99 10.21
C LEU A 479 7.48 16.74 9.54
N PHE A 480 6.89 15.58 9.81
CA PHE A 480 5.49 15.36 9.51
C PHE A 480 4.68 16.19 10.52
N SER A 481 4.19 17.34 10.09
CA SER A 481 3.10 18.03 10.76
C SER A 481 2.02 18.28 9.70
N SER A 482 0.80 17.88 10.01
CA SER A 482 -0.37 18.22 9.20
C SER A 482 -1.14 19.32 9.95
N PRO A 483 -1.08 20.59 9.51
CA PRO A 483 -2.03 21.60 9.93
C PRO A 483 -3.27 21.63 9.01
N ALA A 484 -3.33 20.84 7.93
CA ALA A 484 -4.36 20.97 6.89
C ALA A 484 -5.04 19.63 6.58
N VAL A 485 -6.34 19.61 6.81
CA VAL A 485 -7.29 18.58 6.40
C VAL A 485 -7.15 18.33 4.89
N TRP A 486 -6.84 17.10 4.49
CA TRP A 486 -6.67 16.68 3.09
C TRP A 486 -7.97 16.76 2.26
N GLY A 487 -9.06 17.23 2.87
CA GLY A 487 -10.40 17.38 2.32
C GLY A 487 -10.61 18.47 1.25
N SER A 488 -9.59 18.99 0.55
CA SER A 488 -9.80 20.10 -0.41
C SER A 488 -9.36 19.88 -1.86
N ASN A 489 -8.51 18.90 -2.18
CA ASN A 489 -7.99 18.78 -3.55
C ASN A 489 -8.35 17.43 -4.17
N GLY A 490 -9.60 17.30 -4.59
CA GLY A 490 -10.09 16.12 -5.30
C GLY A 490 -9.66 16.00 -6.75
N SER A 491 -8.39 16.21 -7.02
CA SER A 491 -7.73 15.79 -8.26
C SER A 491 -6.99 14.48 -8.00
N SER A 492 -7.24 13.45 -8.83
CA SER A 492 -6.27 12.36 -9.00
C SER A 492 -4.96 12.99 -9.48
N PRO A 493 -3.87 12.96 -8.70
CA PRO A 493 -2.64 13.55 -9.16
C PRO A 493 -1.96 12.55 -10.09
N SER A 494 -1.79 12.91 -11.36
CA SER A 494 -0.74 12.33 -12.22
C SER A 494 0.67 12.69 -11.72
N THR A 495 0.76 13.57 -10.71
CA THR A 495 1.98 14.10 -10.11
C THR A 495 1.78 14.20 -8.60
N TYR A 496 2.66 13.54 -7.84
CA TYR A 496 2.69 13.44 -6.37
C TYR A 496 2.23 14.71 -5.62
N PRO A 497 1.66 14.60 -4.40
CA PRO A 497 1.64 15.73 -3.48
C PRO A 497 3.06 16.27 -3.32
N THR A 498 3.22 17.58 -3.53
CA THR A 498 4.46 18.27 -3.19
C THR A 498 4.46 18.42 -1.66
N LEU A 499 5.49 17.88 -1.00
CA LEU A 499 5.70 18.03 0.44
C LEU A 499 5.58 19.53 0.81
N ILE A 500 4.74 19.86 1.78
CA ILE A 500 4.69 21.21 2.38
C ILE A 500 5.65 21.18 3.57
N TRP A 501 6.65 22.07 3.54
CA TRP A 501 7.76 22.16 4.48
C TRP A 501 7.50 23.35 5.42
N GLU A 502 7.50 23.17 6.75
CA GLU A 502 7.37 24.26 7.73
C GLU A 502 8.38 24.15 8.90
N SER A 503 9.20 25.20 9.04
CA SER A 503 10.01 25.75 10.16
C SER A 503 10.90 24.83 11.03
N LEU A 504 12.13 25.34 11.25
CA LEU A 504 13.22 24.78 12.08
C LEU A 504 12.78 24.24 13.45
N LEU A 505 12.98 22.94 13.69
CA LEU A 505 13.01 22.40 15.05
C LEU A 505 14.31 22.86 15.72
N ASP A 506 14.18 23.70 16.73
CA ASP A 506 15.29 24.27 17.50
C ASP A 506 15.99 23.17 18.33
N ILE A 507 17.02 22.52 17.78
CA ILE A 507 17.91 21.58 18.49
C ILE A 507 18.84 22.33 19.48
N LYS A 508 18.39 23.45 20.06
CA LYS A 508 19.08 24.20 21.12
C LYS A 508 18.31 24.26 22.44
N LYS A 509 17.76 23.13 22.90
CA LYS A 509 17.38 23.00 24.33
C LYS A 509 17.94 21.74 25.00
N ILE A 510 19.26 21.56 24.88
CA ILE A 510 20.07 20.93 25.93
C ILE A 510 21.20 21.90 26.29
N ILE A 511 20.87 23.02 26.95
CA ILE A 511 21.78 23.74 27.86
C ILE A 511 20.93 24.37 28.98
N ARG A 512 21.03 23.75 30.17
CA ARG A 512 20.97 24.29 31.55
C ARG A 512 19.76 25.14 31.99
N LEU A 513 19.03 24.62 32.97
CA LEU A 513 19.01 25.28 34.29
C LEU A 513 20.03 24.58 35.19
#